data_AF-A0A4Q7IGL2-F1
#
_entry.id   AF-A0A4Q7IGL2-F1
#
_cell.length_a   1.000
_cell.length_b   1.000
_cell.length_c   1.000
_cell.angle_alpha   90.00
_cell.angle_beta   90.00
_cell.angle_gamma   90.00
#
_symmetry.space_group_name_H-M   'P 1'
#
loop_
_entity.id
_entity.type
_entity.pdbx_description
1 polymer ?
#
loop_
_entity_poly.entity_id
_entity_poly.type
_entity_poly.pdbx_seq_one_letter_code
_entity_poly.pdbx_strand_id
1 'polypeptide(L)'
;EGNINRFLPTIGAGLYYYTDKWYIGGAVPNIIRTDHYDDANNGGDVAEERMHFFFIGGYVFDLNESVKFKPAVLTKVVSGAPLSLDVSANFLFNEKFTAGVAWRWD
;
A
#
# COMPACT_ATOMS: atom_id res chain seq x y z
N GLU A 1 24.83 9.72 -29.34
CA GLU A 1 23.55 9.70 -28.61
C GLU A 1 23.83 9.15 -27.22
N GLY A 2 23.57 9.95 -26.17
CA GLY A 2 23.89 9.58 -24.79
C GLY A 2 22.88 8.59 -24.25
N ASN A 3 23.34 7.40 -23.87
CA ASN A 3 22.48 6.36 -23.30
C ASN A 3 22.03 6.79 -21.90
N ILE A 4 20.80 7.30 -21.78
CA ILE A 4 20.14 7.59 -20.50
C ILE A 4 19.53 6.31 -19.95
N ASN A 5 20.37 5.30 -19.69
CA ASN A 5 19.94 4.13 -18.95
C ASN A 5 20.14 4.39 -17.46
N ARG A 6 19.08 4.81 -16.77
CA ARG A 6 19.10 5.08 -15.32
C ARG A 6 18.54 3.87 -14.58
N PHE A 7 19.41 3.11 -13.95
CA PHE A 7 19.03 2.03 -13.07
C PHE A 7 18.48 2.62 -11.75
N LEU A 8 17.19 2.40 -11.47
CA LEU A 8 16.50 2.88 -10.28
C LEU A 8 16.06 1.67 -9.43
N PRO A 9 16.94 1.13 -8.56
CA PRO A 9 16.59 0.00 -7.72
C PRO A 9 15.63 0.44 -6.61
N THR A 10 14.52 -0.26 -6.46
CA THR A 10 13.57 -0.06 -5.36
C THR A 10 13.65 -1.24 -4.40
N ILE A 11 13.91 -0.97 -3.11
CA ILE A 11 13.79 -1.98 -2.05
C ILE A 11 12.73 -1.52 -1.06
N GLY A 12 11.88 -2.44 -0.65
CA GLY A 12 10.85 -2.23 0.35
C GLY A 12 10.85 -3.29 1.43
N ALA A 13 10.17 -3.00 2.52
CA ALA A 13 9.92 -3.95 3.60
C ALA A 13 8.50 -3.83 4.10
N GLY A 14 7.98 -4.90 4.67
CA GLY A 14 6.66 -4.91 5.28
C GLY A 14 6.49 -6.08 6.23
N LEU A 15 5.50 -5.94 7.10
CA LEU A 15 5.07 -6.96 8.04
C LEU A 15 3.59 -7.23 7.78
N TYR A 16 3.22 -8.51 7.84
CA TYR A 16 1.84 -8.95 7.66
C TYR A 16 1.56 -10.05 8.68
N TYR A 17 0.49 -9.87 9.44
CA TYR A 17 0.02 -10.82 10.43
C TYR A 17 -1.42 -11.22 10.11
N TYR A 18 -1.67 -12.53 10.08
CA TYR A 18 -2.96 -13.11 9.73
C TYR A 18 -3.36 -14.16 10.78
N THR A 19 -4.64 -14.13 11.12
CA THR A 19 -5.36 -15.14 11.91
C THR A 19 -6.61 -15.55 11.13
N ASP A 20 -7.27 -16.64 11.52
CA ASP A 20 -8.49 -17.14 10.86
C ASP A 20 -9.59 -16.10 10.67
N LYS A 21 -9.67 -15.10 11.56
CA LYS A 21 -10.73 -14.09 11.56
C LYS A 21 -10.28 -12.66 11.24
N TRP A 22 -8.99 -12.37 11.24
CA TRP A 22 -8.53 -10.99 11.02
C TRP A 22 -7.09 -10.94 10.54
N TYR A 23 -6.75 -9.82 9.94
CA TYR A 23 -5.38 -9.56 9.49
C TYR A 23 -5.05 -8.09 9.60
N ILE A 24 -3.77 -7.82 9.78
CA ILE A 24 -3.20 -6.48 9.77
C ILE A 24 -1.82 -6.52 9.13
N GLY A 25 -1.45 -5.45 8.44
CA GLY A 25 -0.12 -5.33 7.87
C GLY A 25 0.29 -3.88 7.71
N GLY A 26 1.60 -3.68 7.62
CA GLY A 26 2.22 -2.40 7.34
C GLY A 26 3.38 -2.61 6.38
N ALA A 27 3.52 -1.76 5.36
CA ALA A 27 4.59 -1.87 4.38
C ALA A 27 5.08 -0.51 3.90
N VAL A 28 6.38 -0.46 3.58
CA VAL A 28 7.06 0.66 2.94
C VAL A 28 7.75 0.09 1.71
N PRO A 29 7.14 0.15 0.51
CA PRO A 29 7.66 -0.50 -0.69
C PRO A 29 8.93 0.15 -1.25
N ASN A 30 9.15 1.43 -0.95
CA ASN A 30 10.33 2.19 -1.38
C ASN A 30 11.00 2.81 -0.14
N ILE A 31 11.93 2.07 0.46
CA ILE A 31 12.76 2.50 1.59
C ILE A 31 14.03 3.18 1.08
N ILE A 32 14.55 2.75 -0.08
CA ILE A 32 15.72 3.38 -0.68
C ILE A 32 15.31 4.76 -1.17
N ARG A 33 15.78 5.76 -0.43
CA ARG A 33 15.87 7.13 -0.92
C ARG A 33 17.16 7.20 -1.71
N THR A 34 17.10 7.34 -3.02
CA THR A 34 18.29 7.73 -3.77
C THR A 34 18.53 9.20 -3.46
N ASP A 35 19.18 9.46 -2.33
CA ASP A 35 19.77 10.77 -2.05
C ASP A 35 20.69 11.08 -3.23
N HIS A 36 20.26 12.01 -4.07
CA HIS A 36 21.15 12.66 -5.02
C HIS A 36 22.07 13.56 -4.20
N TYR A 37 23.03 12.94 -3.51
CA TYR A 37 24.23 13.61 -3.06
C TYR A 37 25.15 13.76 -4.28
N ASP A 38 24.71 14.61 -5.20
CA ASP A 38 25.60 15.22 -6.19
C ASP A 38 25.62 16.72 -5.91
N ASP A 39 26.02 17.07 -4.68
CA ASP A 39 26.48 18.43 -4.41
C ASP A 39 27.96 18.52 -4.75
N ALA A 40 28.21 18.47 -6.06
CA ALA A 40 29.34 19.12 -6.69
C ALA A 40 28.87 19.65 -8.05
N ASN A 41 28.05 20.70 -7.98
CA ASN A 41 27.75 21.72 -9.00
C ASN A 41 26.40 21.59 -9.73
N ASN A 42 25.66 22.69 -9.59
CA ASN A 42 24.55 23.17 -10.40
C ASN A 42 23.15 22.63 -10.05
N GLY A 43 22.46 23.45 -9.24
CA GLY A 43 21.02 23.65 -9.18
C GLY A 43 20.19 22.80 -10.14
N GLY A 44 19.65 21.70 -9.60
CA GLY A 44 18.69 20.84 -10.24
C GLY A 44 17.82 20.22 -9.16
N ASP A 45 16.52 20.43 -9.29
CA ASP A 45 15.44 19.98 -8.42
C ASP A 45 15.79 18.73 -7.60
N VAL A 46 15.87 18.88 -6.27
CA VAL A 46 15.95 17.74 -5.36
C VAL A 46 14.65 16.98 -5.55
N ALA A 47 14.69 15.93 -6.37
CA ALA A 47 13.60 14.98 -6.52
C ALA A 47 13.38 14.35 -5.14
N GLU A 48 12.52 14.98 -4.36
CA GLU A 48 12.18 14.58 -3.00
C GLU A 48 11.45 13.25 -3.11
N GLU A 49 12.20 12.15 -3.07
CA GLU A 49 11.64 10.80 -3.07
C GLU A 49 10.85 10.63 -1.77
N ARG A 50 9.53 10.73 -1.89
CA ARG A 50 8.59 10.70 -0.77
C ARG A 50 8.31 9.26 -0.39
N MET A 51 8.66 8.91 0.84
CA MET A 51 8.33 7.59 1.38
C MET A 51 6.81 7.38 1.39
N HIS A 52 6.38 6.24 0.88
CA HIS A 52 5.00 5.79 0.92
C HIS A 52 4.85 4.73 2.00
N PHE A 53 4.02 4.98 2.99
CA PHE A 53 3.65 4.01 4.01
C PHE A 53 2.26 3.48 3.71
N PHE A 54 2.10 2.16 3.76
CA PHE A 54 0.84 1.48 3.57
C PHE A 54 0.48 0.73 4.86
N PHE A 55 -0.77 0.83 5.26
CA PHE A 55 -1.33 0.05 6.36
C PHE A 55 -2.60 -0.63 5.90
N ILE A 56 -2.74 -1.91 6.15
CA ILE A 56 -3.92 -2.69 5.81
C ILE A 56 -4.47 -3.36 7.04
N GLY A 57 -5.79 -3.43 7.16
CA GLY A 57 -6.48 -4.20 8.17
C GLY A 57 -7.78 -4.76 7.64
N GLY A 58 -8.18 -5.92 8.12
CA GLY A 58 -9.47 -6.50 7.77
C GLY A 58 -9.90 -7.60 8.70
N TYR A 59 -11.19 -7.92 8.65
CA TYR A 59 -11.80 -8.97 9.45
C TYR A 59 -12.60 -9.91 8.55
N VAL A 60 -12.75 -11.18 8.95
CA VAL A 60 -13.54 -12.20 8.27
C VAL A 60 -14.64 -12.65 9.23
N PHE A 61 -15.87 -12.29 8.90
CA PHE A 61 -17.07 -12.73 9.59
C PHE A 61 -17.70 -13.90 8.83
N ASP A 62 -17.71 -15.09 9.42
CA ASP A 62 -18.49 -16.20 8.89
C ASP A 62 -19.97 -15.96 9.22
N LEU A 63 -20.75 -15.50 8.24
CA LEU A 63 -22.19 -15.24 8.42
C LEU A 63 -22.98 -16.56 8.40
N ASN A 64 -22.54 -17.51 7.58
CA ASN A 64 -22.98 -18.90 7.55
C ASN A 64 -21.93 -19.75 6.82
N GLU A 65 -22.18 -21.06 6.67
CA GLU A 65 -21.26 -22.01 6.00
C GLU A 65 -20.92 -21.64 4.55
N SER A 66 -21.78 -20.87 3.90
CA SER A 66 -21.68 -20.48 2.49
C SER A 66 -21.34 -19.00 2.28
N VAL A 67 -21.33 -18.14 3.31
CA VAL A 67 -21.17 -16.69 3.13
C VAL A 67 -20.24 -16.11 4.19
N LYS A 68 -19.16 -15.49 3.75
CA LYS A 68 -18.20 -14.75 4.59
C LYS A 68 -18.24 -13.27 4.27
N PHE A 69 -18.42 -12.42 5.27
CA PHE A 69 -18.32 -10.97 5.15
C PHE A 69 -16.92 -10.50 5.54
N LYS A 70 -16.25 -9.76 4.64
CA LYS A 70 -14.85 -9.37 4.70
C LYS A 70 -14.71 -7.85 4.54
N PRO A 71 -14.96 -7.07 5.61
CA PRO A 71 -14.61 -5.66 5.61
C PRO A 71 -13.09 -5.48 5.71
N ALA A 72 -12.56 -4.50 5.00
CA ALA A 72 -11.15 -4.17 5.00
C ALA A 72 -10.92 -2.67 4.82
N VAL A 73 -9.81 -2.20 5.36
CA VAL A 73 -9.31 -0.83 5.24
C VAL A 73 -7.88 -0.87 4.75
N LEU A 74 -7.52 0.03 3.84
CA LEU A 74 -6.17 0.26 3.35
C LEU A 74 -5.87 1.76 3.42
N THR A 75 -4.88 2.12 4.21
CA THR A 75 -4.44 3.50 4.38
C THR A 75 -3.10 3.69 3.69
N LYS A 76 -2.97 4.76 2.90
CA LYS A 76 -1.71 5.20 2.28
C LYS A 76 -1.33 6.57 2.82
N VAL A 77 -0.18 6.63 3.49
CA VAL A 77 0.44 7.85 3.99
C VAL A 77 1.64 8.19 3.11
N VAL A 78 1.71 9.41 2.61
CA VAL A 78 2.85 9.90 1.82
C VAL A 78 3.37 11.17 2.47
N SER A 79 4.69 11.25 2.69
CA SER A 79 5.28 12.48 3.23
C SER A 79 4.97 13.65 2.30
N GLY A 80 4.34 14.72 2.82
CA GLY A 80 4.01 15.92 2.05
C GLY A 80 2.82 15.81 1.09
N ALA A 81 1.99 14.75 1.18
CA ALA A 81 0.71 14.67 0.45
C ALA A 81 -0.45 14.32 1.39
N PRO A 82 -1.71 14.58 0.99
CA PRO A 82 -2.89 14.18 1.76
C PRO A 82 -2.92 12.67 2.04
N LEU A 83 -3.53 12.32 3.18
CA LEU A 83 -3.80 10.94 3.56
C LEU A 83 -4.84 10.33 2.61
N SER A 84 -4.57 9.12 2.09
CA SER A 84 -5.58 8.36 1.34
C SER A 84 -6.04 7.14 2.14
N LEU A 85 -7.36 6.93 2.16
CA LEU A 85 -8.05 5.86 2.89
C LEU A 85 -9.01 5.12 1.97
N ASP A 86 -8.76 3.84 1.77
CA ASP A 86 -9.63 2.92 1.07
C ASP A 86 -10.39 2.06 2.07
N VAL A 87 -11.72 2.02 1.96
CA VAL A 87 -12.57 1.16 2.77
C VAL A 87 -13.34 0.25 1.84
N SER A 88 -13.42 -1.04 2.16
CA SER A 88 -14.15 -2.01 1.36
C SER A 88 -14.94 -2.98 2.23
N ALA A 89 -16.02 -3.49 1.65
CA ALA A 89 -16.95 -4.42 2.26
C ALA A 89 -17.26 -5.51 1.22
N ASN A 90 -16.71 -6.70 1.43
CA ASN A 90 -16.81 -7.80 0.48
C ASN A 90 -17.58 -8.99 1.08
N PHE A 91 -18.41 -9.65 0.28
CA PHE A 91 -19.10 -10.88 0.62
C PHE A 91 -18.58 -12.00 -0.28
N LEU A 92 -18.01 -13.03 0.34
CA LEU A 92 -17.51 -14.23 -0.31
C LEU A 92 -18.54 -15.35 -0.17
N PHE A 93 -19.10 -15.77 -1.30
CA PHE A 93 -20.10 -16.82 -1.43
C PHE A 93 -19.44 -18.14 -1.86
N ASN A 94 -19.68 -19.20 -1.10
CA ASN A 94 -19.20 -20.57 -1.29
C ASN A 94 -17.71 -20.66 -1.60
N GLU A 95 -16.92 -19.74 -1.04
CA GLU A 95 -15.47 -19.59 -1.28
C GLU A 95 -15.08 -19.42 -2.76
N LYS A 96 -16.02 -19.07 -3.64
CA LYS A 96 -15.83 -19.02 -5.10
C LYS A 96 -16.16 -17.68 -5.71
N PHE A 97 -17.19 -17.01 -5.20
CA PHE A 97 -17.67 -15.76 -5.77
C PHE A 97 -17.57 -14.64 -4.74
N THR A 98 -16.94 -13.52 -5.08
CA THR A 98 -16.88 -12.35 -4.20
C THR A 98 -17.62 -11.19 -4.84
N ALA A 99 -18.52 -10.57 -4.09
CA ALA A 99 -19.17 -9.32 -4.47
C ALA A 99 -19.08 -8.32 -3.33
N GLY A 100 -18.86 -7.05 -3.64
CA GLY A 100 -18.63 -6.05 -2.61
C GLY A 100 -18.66 -4.64 -3.16
N VAL A 101 -18.48 -3.71 -2.23
CA VAL A 101 -18.35 -2.28 -2.52
C VAL A 101 -17.05 -1.77 -1.93
N ALA A 102 -16.45 -0.79 -2.58
CA ALA A 102 -15.27 -0.09 -2.09
C ALA A 102 -15.46 1.41 -2.27
N TRP A 103 -14.95 2.16 -1.30
CA TRP A 103 -14.90 3.61 -1.31
C TRP A 103 -13.44 4.03 -1.09
N ARG A 104 -12.97 4.97 -1.90
CA ARG A 104 -11.68 5.64 -1.72
C ARG A 104 -11.92 7.08 -1.30
N TRP A 105 -11.26 7.50 -0.24
CA TRP A 105 -11.18 8.88 0.20
C TRP A 105 -9.73 9.36 0.07
N ASP A 106 -9.52 10.46 -0.63
CA ASP A 106 -8.23 11.10 -0.91
C ASP A 106 -8.25 12.61 -0.60
#